data_AF-A0AAD6GMT2-F1
#
_entry.id   AF-A0AAD6GMT2-F1
#
_cell.length_a   1.000
_cell.length_b   1.000
_cell.length_c   1.000
_cell.angle_alpha   90.00
_cell.angle_beta   90.00
_cell.angle_gamma   90.00
#
_symmetry.space_group_name_H-M   'P 1'
#
loop_
_entity.id
_entity.type
_entity.pdbx_description
1 polymer ?
#
loop_
_entity_poly.entity_id
_entity_poly.type
_entity_poly.pdbx_seq_one_letter_code
_entity_poly.pdbx_strand_id
1 'polypeptide(L)'
;MANFFQSVRQGFGRGGNNKNNPPKSPVQAQAPAMPNSHSLSNSLTIDNIAANDPNAPKYFFQEKYAPLNVRGNFLTLCACPKNVELGEWLAHQIVEQYRLLHGMLQVIQETNAVNGFPICNEQTCPTMSAGRLTYTWLVDGRAAKISAPKFINRVEKWIVSKIHDPVMFPTEKVTGCPETSAIRDANAATGAPATPTDSTNPTADEWIGKSSGFPQTFYKDCQGIMKQMFRCYAHLYHAHWLNPFWHINKHDILNMCFVHFVTVAKYYQLVSDKEMEPMQPLIDLFIKQQRVPPEALNGGHWAQQTTN
;
A
#
# COMPACT_ATOMS: atom_id res chain seq x y z
N MET A 1 -3.58 8.59 20.49
CA MET A 1 -3.80 8.43 19.04
C MET A 1 -5.07 9.13 18.51
N ALA A 2 -6.11 9.41 19.33
CA ALA A 2 -7.32 10.12 18.91
C ALA A 2 -7.08 11.45 18.13
N ASN A 3 -6.09 12.26 18.53
CA ASN A 3 -5.76 13.52 17.85
C ASN A 3 -5.14 13.32 16.45
N PHE A 4 -4.47 12.20 16.19
CA PHE A 4 -3.90 11.87 14.87
C PHE A 4 -5.00 11.55 13.87
N PHE A 5 -5.96 10.69 14.25
CA PHE A 5 -7.12 10.38 13.40
C PHE A 5 -8.01 11.60 13.14
N GLN A 6 -8.15 12.51 14.11
CA GLN A 6 -8.84 13.79 13.90
C GLN A 6 -8.11 14.72 12.91
N SER A 7 -6.77 14.72 12.89
CA SER A 7 -5.97 15.51 11.94
C SER A 7 -6.04 14.97 10.51
N VAL A 8 -6.09 13.63 10.32
CA VAL A 8 -6.27 13.00 9.01
C VAL A 8 -7.61 13.38 8.36
N ARG A 9 -8.66 13.60 9.16
CA ARG A 9 -9.99 14.05 8.68
C ARG A 9 -10.01 15.46 8.09
N GLN A 10 -9.04 16.31 8.43
CA GLN A 10 -9.04 17.73 8.03
C GLN A 10 -8.16 18.03 6.80
N GLY A 11 -7.36 17.07 6.33
CA GLY A 11 -6.34 17.30 5.29
C GLY A 11 -6.79 17.14 3.83
N PHE A 12 -8.02 16.69 3.56
CA PHE A 12 -8.46 16.33 2.20
C PHE A 12 -9.68 17.15 1.76
N GLY A 13 -9.45 18.36 1.27
CA GLY A 13 -10.48 19.05 0.49
C GLY A 13 -10.21 20.53 0.27
N ARG A 14 -9.85 20.91 -0.97
CA ARG A 14 -10.34 22.14 -1.61
C ARG A 14 -9.89 22.29 -3.07
N GLY A 15 -10.82 22.77 -3.89
CA GLY A 15 -10.64 23.28 -5.25
C GLY A 15 -11.47 22.48 -6.26
N GLY A 16 -12.53 22.96 -6.89
CA GLY A 16 -13.00 24.33 -7.11
C GLY A 16 -13.43 24.43 -8.58
N ASN A 17 -14.73 24.31 -8.84
CA ASN A 17 -15.38 24.40 -10.15
C ASN A 17 -15.03 25.70 -10.89
N ASN A 18 -14.88 25.64 -12.23
CA ASN A 18 -15.40 26.71 -13.08
C ASN A 18 -15.87 26.25 -14.46
N LYS A 19 -16.99 26.83 -14.90
CA LYS A 19 -17.65 26.67 -16.21
C LYS A 19 -16.96 27.56 -17.26
N ASN A 20 -16.88 27.11 -18.52
CA ASN A 20 -17.48 27.82 -19.67
C ASN A 20 -17.27 27.13 -21.03
N ASN A 21 -18.16 27.49 -21.95
CA ASN A 21 -18.56 26.84 -23.21
C ASN A 21 -17.66 27.22 -24.44
N PRO A 22 -17.93 26.68 -25.66
CA PRO A 22 -16.93 26.38 -26.70
C PRO A 22 -16.74 27.49 -27.77
N PRO A 23 -15.83 27.30 -28.75
CA PRO A 23 -16.31 27.05 -30.12
C PRO A 23 -15.43 26.18 -31.07
N LYS A 24 -16.15 25.50 -31.99
CA LYS A 24 -15.96 25.19 -33.44
C LYS A 24 -14.58 24.89 -34.09
N SER A 25 -14.59 23.78 -34.85
CA SER A 25 -13.70 23.24 -35.93
C SER A 25 -13.54 24.19 -37.16
N PRO A 26 -12.84 23.82 -38.29
CA PRO A 26 -12.13 22.57 -38.65
C PRO A 26 -10.75 22.76 -39.35
N VAL A 27 -10.07 21.65 -39.72
CA VAL A 27 -9.52 21.33 -41.07
C VAL A 27 -8.44 20.24 -40.96
N GLN A 28 -8.38 19.43 -42.01
CA GLN A 28 -7.87 18.09 -42.19
C GLN A 28 -6.62 18.12 -43.09
N ALA A 29 -5.53 17.43 -42.72
CA ALA A 29 -4.46 16.96 -43.64
C ALA A 29 -3.56 15.95 -42.89
N GLN A 30 -3.73 14.65 -43.11
CA GLN A 30 -2.99 13.77 -44.04
C GLN A 30 -1.56 13.44 -43.61
N ALA A 31 -1.36 12.18 -43.24
CA ALA A 31 -0.09 11.54 -42.90
C ALA A 31 0.67 11.04 -44.15
N PRO A 32 1.99 10.85 -44.07
CA PRO A 32 2.70 9.89 -44.90
C PRO A 32 3.25 8.70 -44.10
N ALA A 33 3.54 7.65 -44.86
CA ALA A 33 3.71 6.26 -44.46
C ALA A 33 5.10 5.91 -43.91
N MET A 34 5.14 4.80 -43.15
CA MET A 34 6.36 4.05 -42.82
C MET A 34 6.89 3.26 -44.02
N PRO A 35 8.15 2.79 -43.94
CA PRO A 35 8.44 1.43 -44.38
C PRO A 35 9.12 0.57 -43.30
N ASN A 36 8.63 -0.67 -43.22
CA ASN A 36 9.30 -1.91 -42.79
C ASN A 36 10.75 -1.98 -43.34
N SER A 37 11.73 -2.71 -42.80
CA SER A 37 11.85 -3.86 -41.91
C SER A 37 13.36 -4.08 -41.68
N HIS A 38 13.79 -4.95 -40.76
CA HIS A 38 14.69 -6.08 -41.05
C HIS A 38 15.17 -6.72 -39.73
N SER A 39 14.77 -7.97 -39.55
CA SER A 39 15.24 -8.89 -38.52
C SER A 39 16.65 -9.38 -38.87
N LEU A 40 17.57 -9.37 -37.91
CA LEU A 40 18.78 -10.19 -37.96
C LEU A 40 19.05 -10.80 -36.59
N SER A 41 18.92 -12.12 -36.55
CA SER A 41 19.45 -13.00 -35.51
C SER A 41 20.97 -12.92 -35.48
N ASN A 42 21.58 -12.85 -34.30
CA ASN A 42 22.83 -13.55 -34.02
C ASN A 42 23.04 -13.71 -32.50
N SER A 43 23.12 -14.97 -32.11
CA SER A 43 23.70 -15.43 -30.85
C SER A 43 25.20 -15.16 -30.87
N LEU A 44 25.77 -14.68 -29.75
CA LEU A 44 27.01 -15.15 -29.12
C LEU A 44 27.35 -14.26 -27.89
N THR A 45 27.42 -14.93 -26.74
CA THR A 45 27.98 -14.55 -25.42
C THR A 45 28.84 -13.28 -25.33
N ILE A 46 28.35 -12.25 -24.63
CA ILE A 46 29.16 -11.21 -23.95
C ILE A 46 28.50 -10.83 -22.62
N ASP A 47 28.70 -11.67 -21.60
CA ASP A 47 28.50 -11.27 -20.19
C ASP A 47 29.70 -10.42 -19.75
N ASN A 48 29.73 -9.12 -20.11
CA ASN A 48 30.37 -8.04 -19.32
C ASN A 48 30.40 -6.64 -19.97
N ILE A 49 29.91 -6.44 -21.19
CA ILE A 49 29.99 -5.11 -21.86
C ILE A 49 28.67 -4.31 -21.74
N ALA A 50 27.57 -4.95 -21.34
CA ALA A 50 26.24 -4.30 -21.28
C ALA A 50 25.98 -3.46 -20.00
N ALA A 51 26.99 -3.17 -19.19
CA ALA A 51 26.79 -2.44 -17.93
C ALA A 51 26.49 -0.94 -18.12
N ASN A 52 26.76 -0.37 -19.30
CA ASN A 52 26.72 1.08 -19.50
C ASN A 52 26.10 1.54 -20.84
N ASP A 53 25.11 0.82 -21.38
CA ASP A 53 24.26 1.38 -22.44
C ASP A 53 23.19 2.30 -21.81
N PRO A 54 23.22 3.63 -22.06
CA PRO A 54 22.23 4.57 -21.53
C PRO A 54 20.80 4.28 -22.01
N ASN A 55 20.67 3.57 -23.13
CA ASN A 55 19.41 3.24 -23.80
C ASN A 55 18.86 1.86 -23.42
N ALA A 56 19.58 1.08 -22.59
CA ALA A 56 19.08 -0.20 -22.12
C ALA A 56 17.75 -0.03 -21.35
N PRO A 57 16.77 -0.94 -21.52
CA PRO A 57 15.52 -0.91 -20.77
C PRO A 57 15.77 -0.89 -19.25
N LYS A 58 15.21 0.13 -18.59
CA LYS A 58 15.38 0.33 -17.14
C LYS A 58 14.27 -0.38 -16.38
N TYR A 59 14.48 -1.65 -16.07
CA TYR A 59 13.52 -2.41 -15.28
C TYR A 59 13.72 -2.15 -13.78
N PHE A 60 12.62 -1.95 -13.06
CA PHE A 60 12.63 -1.67 -11.62
C PHE A 60 13.23 -2.79 -10.77
N PHE A 61 13.21 -4.03 -11.27
CA PHE A 61 13.77 -5.21 -10.61
C PHE A 61 15.25 -5.45 -10.94
N GLN A 62 15.93 -4.51 -11.60
CA GLN A 62 17.39 -4.56 -11.75
C GLN A 62 18.06 -3.98 -10.50
N GLU A 63 19.07 -4.69 -9.98
CA GLU A 63 19.80 -4.33 -8.76
C GLU A 63 20.34 -2.89 -8.77
N LYS A 64 20.84 -2.42 -9.92
CA LYS A 64 21.34 -1.05 -10.12
C LYS A 64 20.30 0.05 -9.93
N TYR A 65 19.00 -0.27 -10.05
CA TYR A 65 17.91 0.71 -9.99
C TYR A 65 17.01 0.56 -8.76
N ALA A 66 17.37 -0.34 -7.85
CA ALA A 66 16.70 -0.53 -6.57
C ALA A 66 17.48 -0.01 -5.33
N PRO A 67 18.30 1.07 -5.38
CA PRO A 67 18.86 1.61 -4.15
C PRO A 67 17.77 2.30 -3.32
N LEU A 68 17.96 2.31 -2.00
CA LEU A 68 17.16 3.07 -1.05
C LEU A 68 18.01 4.16 -0.40
N ASN A 69 17.42 5.34 -0.27
CA ASN A 69 18.06 6.52 0.33
C ASN A 69 18.02 6.54 1.88
N VAL A 70 17.75 5.40 2.52
CA VAL A 70 17.73 5.25 3.98
C VAL A 70 18.93 4.43 4.45
N ARG A 71 19.57 4.91 5.52
CA ARG A 71 20.51 4.13 6.33
C ARG A 71 19.73 3.40 7.43
N GLY A 72 19.65 2.07 7.33
CA GLY A 72 18.92 1.22 8.27
C GLY A 72 17.89 0.33 7.58
N ASN A 73 17.19 -0.47 8.39
CA ASN A 73 16.05 -1.28 7.97
C ASN A 73 14.74 -0.71 8.55
N PHE A 74 13.60 -1.11 7.99
CA PHE A 74 12.29 -0.58 8.40
C PHE A 74 11.72 -1.27 9.66
N LEU A 75 12.47 -2.15 10.32
CA LEU A 75 11.96 -2.95 11.43
C LEU A 75 11.46 -2.08 12.59
N THR A 76 12.21 -1.02 12.93
CA THR A 76 11.84 -0.10 14.02
C THR A 76 10.58 0.71 13.72
N LEU A 77 10.24 0.89 12.45
CA LEU A 77 9.02 1.59 12.02
C LEU A 77 7.80 0.64 12.00
N CYS A 78 8.04 -0.66 11.88
CA CYS A 78 7.00 -1.68 11.82
C CYS A 78 6.67 -2.26 13.19
N ALA A 79 7.66 -2.43 14.07
CA ALA A 79 7.48 -3.11 15.36
C ALA A 79 6.52 -2.34 16.29
N CYS A 80 5.54 -3.05 16.85
CA CYS A 80 4.60 -2.49 17.82
C CYS A 80 5.37 -2.01 19.08
N PRO A 81 5.23 -0.74 19.49
CA PRO A 81 5.84 -0.27 20.73
C PRO A 81 5.32 -1.02 21.96
N LYS A 82 6.16 -1.12 23.00
CA LYS A 82 5.76 -1.73 24.27
C LYS A 82 4.56 -0.98 24.85
N ASN A 83 3.59 -1.73 25.37
CA ASN A 83 2.36 -1.23 26.00
C ASN A 83 1.36 -0.54 25.05
N VAL A 84 1.57 -0.59 23.73
CA VAL A 84 0.57 -0.18 22.75
C VAL A 84 -0.26 -1.40 22.36
N GLU A 85 -1.58 -1.24 22.35
CA GLU A 85 -2.49 -2.29 21.93
C GLU A 85 -2.36 -2.53 20.42
N LEU A 86 -2.44 -3.80 20.01
CA LEU A 86 -2.12 -4.21 18.64
C LEU A 86 -3.12 -3.65 17.62
N GLY A 87 -4.41 -3.62 17.94
CA GLY A 87 -5.44 -3.00 17.12
C GLY A 87 -5.18 -1.52 16.86
N GLU A 88 -4.84 -0.74 17.90
CA GLU A 88 -4.47 0.67 17.74
C GLU A 88 -3.23 0.83 16.85
N TRP A 89 -2.20 0.02 17.07
CA TRP A 89 -0.98 0.07 16.27
C TRP A 89 -1.25 -0.31 14.81
N LEU A 90 -2.03 -1.36 14.57
CA LEU A 90 -2.38 -1.81 13.24
C LEU A 90 -3.22 -0.75 12.52
N ALA A 91 -4.18 -0.12 13.22
CA ALA A 91 -4.95 0.99 12.67
C ALA A 91 -4.04 2.16 12.23
N HIS A 92 -3.08 2.53 13.08
CA HIS A 92 -2.06 3.53 12.72
C HIS A 92 -1.26 3.13 11.49
N GLN A 93 -0.78 1.87 11.43
CA GLN A 93 -0.04 1.35 10.29
C GLN A 93 -0.86 1.41 8.99
N ILE A 94 -2.13 0.98 9.01
CA ILE A 94 -3.00 1.04 7.82
C ILE A 94 -3.15 2.48 7.29
N VAL A 95 -3.38 3.45 8.18
CA VAL A 95 -3.53 4.86 7.81
C VAL A 95 -2.21 5.42 7.25
N GLU A 96 -1.09 5.11 7.88
CA GLU A 96 0.22 5.57 7.42
C GLU A 96 0.59 4.97 6.05
N GLN A 97 0.37 3.66 5.85
CA GLN A 97 0.60 3.02 4.57
C GLN A 97 -0.27 3.60 3.45
N TYR A 98 -1.53 3.94 3.75
CA TYR A 98 -2.39 4.64 2.80
C TYR A 98 -1.87 6.04 2.49
N ARG A 99 -1.44 6.81 3.49
CA ARG A 99 -0.89 8.16 3.30
C ARG A 99 0.33 8.15 2.38
N LEU A 100 1.25 7.19 2.58
CA LEU A 100 2.44 7.01 1.75
C LEU A 100 2.07 6.63 0.30
N LEU A 101 1.15 5.68 0.12
CA LEU A 101 0.68 5.29 -1.21
C LEU A 101 -0.04 6.45 -1.92
N HIS A 102 -0.91 7.17 -1.22
CA HIS A 102 -1.67 8.27 -1.80
C HIS A 102 -0.76 9.36 -2.37
N GLY A 103 0.34 9.70 -1.67
CA GLY A 103 1.35 10.61 -2.19
C GLY A 103 1.98 10.13 -3.51
N MET A 104 2.19 8.82 -3.68
CA MET A 104 2.70 8.25 -4.94
C MET A 104 1.62 8.22 -6.04
N LEU A 105 0.36 7.98 -5.67
CA LEU A 105 -0.76 8.03 -6.60
C LEU A 105 -0.99 9.44 -7.17
N GLN A 106 -0.82 10.48 -6.35
CA GLN A 106 -0.92 11.87 -6.79
C GLN A 106 0.04 12.18 -7.94
N VAL A 107 1.26 11.61 -7.93
CA VAL A 107 2.25 11.81 -9.00
C VAL A 107 1.70 11.37 -10.36
N ILE A 108 0.98 10.25 -10.44
CA ILE A 108 0.43 9.74 -11.71
C ILE A 108 -0.95 10.35 -12.04
N GLN A 109 -1.61 10.96 -11.05
CA GLN A 109 -2.87 11.69 -11.22
C GLN A 109 -2.64 13.15 -11.65
N GLU A 110 -1.40 13.64 -11.57
CA GLU A 110 -1.03 14.98 -12.00
C GLU A 110 -1.39 15.19 -13.47
N THR A 111 -2.04 16.32 -13.76
CA THR A 111 -2.53 16.63 -15.10
C THR A 111 -1.41 17.27 -15.92
N ASN A 112 -1.12 16.69 -17.07
CA ASN A 112 -0.13 17.26 -17.97
C ASN A 112 -0.69 18.55 -18.60
N ALA A 113 -0.01 19.67 -18.36
CA ALA A 113 -0.43 20.99 -18.80
C ALA A 113 -0.57 21.14 -20.33
N VAL A 114 0.10 20.30 -21.12
CA VAL A 114 0.09 20.36 -22.58
C VAL A 114 -1.14 19.66 -23.16
N ASN A 115 -1.47 18.47 -22.67
CA ASN A 115 -2.55 17.65 -23.23
C ASN A 115 -3.84 17.67 -22.39
N GLY A 116 -3.79 18.20 -21.15
CA GLY A 116 -4.94 18.29 -20.25
C GLY A 116 -5.37 16.97 -19.62
N PHE A 117 -4.58 15.89 -19.76
CA PHE A 117 -4.88 14.57 -19.22
C PHE A 117 -3.92 14.19 -18.08
N PRO A 118 -4.39 13.43 -17.07
CA PRO A 118 -3.51 12.85 -16.07
C PRO A 118 -2.53 11.87 -16.72
N ILE A 119 -1.36 11.68 -16.10
CA ILE A 119 -0.34 10.74 -16.59
C ILE A 119 -0.90 9.32 -16.70
N CYS A 120 -1.63 8.87 -15.68
CA CYS A 120 -2.44 7.65 -15.72
C CYS A 120 -3.86 8.00 -16.18
N ASN A 121 -4.22 7.59 -17.40
CA ASN A 121 -5.53 7.85 -17.99
C ASN A 121 -6.03 6.60 -18.74
N GLU A 122 -7.24 6.67 -19.32
CA GLU A 122 -7.84 5.51 -19.99
C GLU A 122 -7.14 5.11 -21.29
N GLN A 123 -6.38 6.02 -21.91
CA GLN A 123 -5.61 5.74 -23.12
C GLN A 123 -4.29 5.04 -22.77
N THR A 124 -3.59 5.53 -21.74
CA THR A 124 -2.32 4.93 -21.28
C THR A 124 -2.55 3.64 -20.49
N CYS A 125 -3.64 3.57 -19.73
CA CYS A 125 -3.94 2.46 -18.83
C CYS A 125 -5.43 2.03 -18.95
N PRO A 126 -5.82 1.40 -20.07
CA PRO A 126 -7.20 0.99 -20.33
C PRO A 126 -7.68 -0.12 -19.39
N THR A 127 -6.76 -0.84 -18.73
CA THR A 127 -7.07 -1.84 -17.71
C THR A 127 -6.13 -1.72 -16.52
N MET A 128 -6.63 -1.97 -15.31
CA MET A 128 -5.81 -2.07 -14.10
C MET A 128 -4.97 -3.35 -14.16
N SER A 129 -3.66 -3.20 -14.43
CA SER A 129 -2.76 -4.34 -14.63
C SER A 129 -1.40 -4.14 -13.96
N ALA A 130 -0.76 -5.27 -13.67
CA ALA A 130 0.61 -5.37 -13.20
C ALA A 130 1.31 -6.45 -14.05
N GLY A 131 2.07 -6.01 -15.05
CA GLY A 131 2.70 -6.89 -16.03
C GLY A 131 1.63 -7.67 -16.82
N ARG A 132 1.61 -8.99 -16.66
CA ARG A 132 0.64 -9.87 -17.33
C ARG A 132 -0.66 -10.04 -16.54
N LEU A 133 -0.67 -9.69 -15.25
CA LEU A 133 -1.84 -9.83 -14.40
C LEU A 133 -2.79 -8.66 -14.59
N THR A 134 -4.08 -8.94 -14.80
CA THR A 134 -5.14 -7.92 -14.84
C THR A 134 -6.01 -8.04 -13.61
N TYR A 135 -6.18 -6.94 -12.88
CA TYR A 135 -7.07 -6.88 -11.73
C TYR A 135 -8.50 -6.54 -12.15
N THR A 136 -9.46 -7.22 -11.54
CA THR A 136 -10.89 -6.94 -11.73
C THR A 136 -11.48 -6.27 -10.50
N TRP A 137 -12.50 -5.45 -10.70
CA TRP A 137 -13.27 -4.83 -9.64
C TRP A 137 -14.74 -5.24 -9.73
N LEU A 138 -15.46 -5.23 -8.62
CA LEU A 138 -16.89 -5.50 -8.60
C LEU A 138 -17.68 -4.28 -9.08
N VAL A 139 -18.39 -4.42 -10.20
CA VAL A 139 -19.31 -3.44 -10.77
C VAL A 139 -20.68 -4.10 -10.80
N ASP A 140 -21.64 -3.54 -10.08
CA ASP A 140 -23.02 -4.07 -9.98
C ASP A 140 -23.04 -5.56 -9.57
N GLY A 141 -22.19 -5.93 -8.62
CA GLY A 141 -22.05 -7.29 -8.11
C GLY A 141 -21.27 -8.26 -9.02
N ARG A 142 -20.82 -7.83 -10.20
CA ARG A 142 -20.06 -8.67 -11.15
C ARG A 142 -18.62 -8.20 -11.28
N ALA A 143 -17.69 -9.15 -11.38
CA ALA A 143 -16.29 -8.83 -11.63
C ALA A 143 -16.12 -8.30 -13.06
N ALA A 144 -15.61 -7.08 -13.19
CA ALA A 144 -15.35 -6.44 -14.47
C ALA A 144 -13.93 -5.88 -14.55
N LYS A 145 -13.38 -5.86 -15.76
CA LYS A 145 -12.15 -5.14 -16.07
C LYS A 145 -12.49 -3.66 -16.26
N ILE A 146 -11.82 -2.80 -15.51
CA ILE A 146 -11.98 -1.34 -15.59
C ILE A 146 -10.62 -0.69 -15.81
N SER A 147 -10.62 0.55 -16.31
CA SER A 147 -9.40 1.34 -16.48
C SER A 147 -8.68 1.53 -15.16
N ALA A 148 -7.35 1.58 -15.20
CA ALA A 148 -6.53 1.78 -14.01
C ALA A 148 -6.89 3.05 -13.22
N PRO A 149 -7.11 4.23 -13.83
CA PRO A 149 -7.52 5.42 -13.09
C PRO A 149 -8.89 5.24 -12.39
N LYS A 150 -9.86 4.57 -13.04
CA LYS A 150 -11.15 4.26 -12.41
C LYS A 150 -10.99 3.28 -11.24
N PHE A 151 -10.11 2.29 -11.37
CA PHE A 151 -9.81 1.34 -10.31
C PHE A 151 -9.18 2.04 -9.11
N ILE A 152 -8.12 2.82 -9.33
CA ILE A 152 -7.42 3.58 -8.29
C ILE A 152 -8.38 4.50 -7.55
N ASN A 153 -9.21 5.27 -8.27
CA ASN A 153 -10.17 6.17 -7.63
C ASN A 153 -11.20 5.43 -6.75
N ARG A 154 -11.63 4.23 -7.17
CA ARG A 154 -12.53 3.39 -6.36
C ARG A 154 -11.83 2.83 -5.13
N VAL A 155 -10.58 2.40 -5.27
CA VAL A 155 -9.75 1.95 -4.15
C VAL A 155 -9.55 3.07 -3.12
N GLU A 156 -9.17 4.27 -3.56
CA GLU A 156 -8.99 5.42 -2.68
C GLU A 156 -10.26 5.76 -1.91
N LYS A 157 -11.40 5.90 -2.62
CA LYS A 157 -12.69 6.17 -1.99
C LYS A 157 -13.10 5.08 -1.01
N TRP A 158 -12.88 3.82 -1.36
CA TRP A 158 -13.23 2.68 -0.51
C TRP A 158 -12.36 2.63 0.75
N ILE A 159 -11.05 2.83 0.63
CA ILE A 159 -10.13 2.87 1.78
C ILE A 159 -10.47 4.06 2.69
N VAL A 160 -10.65 5.26 2.13
CA VAL A 160 -11.05 6.45 2.89
C VAL A 160 -12.36 6.19 3.62
N SER A 161 -13.36 5.60 2.96
CA SER A 161 -14.64 5.25 3.60
C SER A 161 -14.45 4.29 4.78
N LYS A 162 -13.54 3.32 4.69
CA LYS A 162 -13.24 2.38 5.77
C LYS A 162 -12.50 3.04 6.94
N ILE A 163 -11.48 3.85 6.65
CA ILE A 163 -10.68 4.55 7.68
C ILE A 163 -11.51 5.59 8.44
N HIS A 164 -12.51 6.19 7.78
CA HIS A 164 -13.35 7.21 8.41
C HIS A 164 -14.57 6.64 9.14
N ASP A 165 -14.90 5.36 8.92
CA ASP A 165 -16.01 4.68 9.58
C ASP A 165 -15.69 4.49 11.08
N PRO A 166 -16.42 5.13 11.99
CA PRO A 166 -16.16 5.05 13.43
C PRO A 166 -16.39 3.66 14.00
N VAL A 167 -17.16 2.79 13.33
CA VAL A 167 -17.33 1.39 13.74
C VAL A 167 -16.09 0.58 13.39
N MET A 168 -15.47 0.85 12.25
CA MET A 168 -14.28 0.14 11.77
C MET A 168 -12.98 0.69 12.39
N PHE A 169 -12.88 2.01 12.56
CA PHE A 169 -11.77 2.72 13.20
C PHE A 169 -12.31 3.62 14.33
N PRO A 170 -12.54 3.04 15.52
CA PRO A 170 -12.99 3.81 16.69
C PRO A 170 -11.98 4.91 17.04
N THR A 171 -12.50 6.11 17.28
CA THR A 171 -11.68 7.27 17.72
C THR A 171 -12.02 7.73 19.14
N GLU A 172 -13.07 7.16 19.72
CA GLU A 172 -13.53 7.48 21.07
C GLU A 172 -12.63 6.79 22.10
N LYS A 173 -12.37 7.48 23.22
CA LYS A 173 -11.66 6.84 24.33
C LYS A 173 -12.60 5.80 24.92
N VAL A 174 -12.14 4.55 25.00
CA VAL A 174 -12.89 3.49 25.70
C VAL A 174 -13.15 3.97 27.14
N THR A 175 -14.42 4.19 27.48
CA THR A 175 -14.85 4.56 28.83
C THR A 175 -14.73 3.34 29.72
N GLY A 176 -13.69 3.35 30.55
CA GLY A 176 -13.29 2.24 31.40
C GLY A 176 -11.80 2.01 31.16
N CYS A 177 -10.98 2.17 32.21
CA CYS A 177 -9.56 1.89 32.10
C CYS A 177 -9.39 0.43 31.61
N PRO A 178 -8.77 0.19 30.45
CA PRO A 178 -8.38 -1.17 30.12
C PRO A 178 -7.37 -1.61 31.19
N GLU A 179 -7.57 -2.77 31.80
CA GLU A 179 -6.59 -3.35 32.73
C GLU A 179 -5.26 -3.50 31.98
N THR A 180 -4.38 -2.51 32.15
CA THR A 180 -3.01 -2.63 31.66
C THR A 180 -2.32 -3.76 32.44
N SER A 181 -1.37 -4.46 31.84
CA SER A 181 -0.62 -5.53 32.50
C SER A 181 0.00 -5.06 33.84
N ALA A 182 0.36 -3.76 33.93
CA ALA A 182 0.83 -3.12 35.15
C ALA A 182 -0.21 -3.09 36.29
N ILE A 183 -1.50 -2.99 35.98
CA ILE A 183 -2.59 -3.03 36.98
C ILE A 183 -2.81 -4.47 37.45
N ARG A 184 -2.70 -5.46 36.55
CA ARG A 184 -2.81 -6.89 36.90
C ARG A 184 -1.71 -7.32 37.87
N ASP A 185 -0.47 -6.90 37.63
CA ASP A 185 0.67 -7.20 38.50
C ASP A 185 0.60 -6.43 39.83
N ALA A 186 0.11 -5.19 39.83
CA ALA A 186 -0.08 -4.40 41.05
C ALA A 186 -1.21 -4.94 41.95
N ASN A 187 -2.29 -5.45 41.36
CA ASN A 187 -3.39 -6.08 42.11
C ASN A 187 -2.98 -7.45 42.68
N ALA A 188 -2.15 -8.21 41.97
CA ALA A 188 -1.58 -9.46 42.47
C ALA A 188 -0.61 -9.25 43.66
N ALA A 189 0.09 -8.10 43.70
CA ALA A 189 1.04 -7.77 44.77
C ALA A 189 0.40 -7.19 46.04
N THR A 190 -0.85 -6.68 45.98
CA THR A 190 -1.48 -5.92 47.08
C THR A 190 -2.62 -6.64 47.79
N GLY A 191 -3.01 -7.85 47.35
CA GLY A 191 -4.01 -8.66 48.05
C GLY A 191 -5.38 -7.96 48.23
N ALA A 192 -5.73 -7.03 47.34
CA ALA A 192 -7.00 -6.32 47.39
C ALA A 192 -8.19 -7.30 47.19
N PRO A 193 -9.36 -7.05 47.80
CA PRO A 193 -10.50 -7.95 47.68
C PRO A 193 -10.96 -7.98 46.22
N ALA A 194 -11.00 -9.17 45.64
CA ALA A 194 -11.56 -9.39 44.32
C ALA A 194 -13.04 -8.94 44.35
N THR A 195 -13.36 -7.86 43.64
CA THR A 195 -14.72 -7.66 43.12
C THR A 195 -15.09 -8.92 42.33
N PRO A 196 -16.28 -9.50 42.48
CA PRO A 196 -16.68 -10.67 41.70
C PRO A 196 -16.94 -10.22 40.26
N THR A 197 -15.87 -10.01 39.49
CA THR A 197 -15.94 -10.04 38.04
C THR A 197 -16.07 -11.50 37.66
N ASP A 198 -17.31 -11.87 37.37
CA ASP A 198 -17.81 -13.10 36.76
C ASP A 198 -16.74 -13.85 35.96
N SER A 199 -15.94 -14.66 36.67
CA SER A 199 -14.84 -15.45 36.11
C SER A 199 -15.34 -16.85 35.76
N THR A 200 -16.39 -16.91 34.94
CA THR A 200 -16.91 -18.15 34.36
C THR A 200 -17.24 -17.94 32.89
N ASN A 201 -16.22 -17.89 32.04
CA ASN A 201 -16.28 -18.46 30.69
C ASN A 201 -14.87 -18.51 30.05
N PRO A 202 -14.26 -19.69 29.87
CA PRO A 202 -12.99 -19.84 29.14
C PRO A 202 -13.15 -19.77 27.61
N THR A 203 -14.23 -19.18 27.12
CA THR A 203 -14.57 -19.08 25.67
C THR A 203 -15.01 -17.66 25.28
N ALA A 204 -14.50 -16.63 25.94
CA ALA A 204 -14.74 -15.27 25.49
C ALA A 204 -13.87 -15.04 24.24
N ASP A 205 -14.46 -15.18 23.04
CA ASP A 205 -13.82 -14.91 21.75
C ASP A 205 -12.91 -13.68 21.85
N GLU A 206 -11.60 -13.91 21.88
CA GLU A 206 -10.58 -12.87 21.95
C GLU A 206 -10.17 -12.52 20.51
N TRP A 207 -10.20 -11.24 20.17
CA TRP A 207 -9.79 -10.74 18.86
C TRP A 207 -8.99 -9.45 18.98
N ILE A 208 -8.25 -9.12 17.93
CA ILE A 208 -7.34 -7.97 17.88
C ILE A 208 -8.12 -6.67 17.98
N GLY A 209 -7.70 -5.78 18.89
CA GLY A 209 -8.35 -4.48 19.06
C GLY A 209 -9.61 -4.52 19.92
N LYS A 210 -10.00 -5.67 20.49
CA LYS A 210 -11.18 -5.80 21.36
C LYS A 210 -11.18 -4.80 22.52
N SER A 211 -10.06 -4.66 23.22
CA SER A 211 -9.91 -3.70 24.34
C SER A 211 -9.96 -2.23 23.91
N SER A 212 -9.75 -1.97 22.63
CA SER A 212 -9.79 -0.62 22.02
C SER A 212 -11.09 -0.39 21.25
N GLY A 213 -12.05 -1.33 21.31
CA GLY A 213 -13.36 -1.24 20.67
C GLY A 213 -13.40 -1.59 19.18
N PHE A 214 -12.33 -2.13 18.60
CA PHE A 214 -12.33 -2.55 17.20
C PHE A 214 -13.25 -3.77 16.98
N PRO A 215 -13.91 -3.87 15.80
CA PRO A 215 -14.81 -4.97 15.50
C PRO A 215 -14.05 -6.28 15.26
N GLN A 216 -14.72 -7.42 15.42
CA GLN A 216 -14.10 -8.74 15.18
C GLN A 216 -13.59 -8.92 13.74
N THR A 217 -14.16 -8.20 12.77
CA THR A 217 -13.72 -8.21 11.36
C THR A 217 -12.50 -7.34 11.10
N PHE A 218 -12.05 -6.52 12.07
CA PHE A 218 -11.04 -5.48 11.89
C PHE A 218 -9.79 -5.97 11.17
N TYR A 219 -9.21 -7.09 11.62
CA TYR A 219 -8.01 -7.64 11.00
C TYR A 219 -8.24 -8.06 9.53
N LYS A 220 -9.37 -8.71 9.23
CA LYS A 220 -9.73 -9.11 7.85
C LYS A 220 -9.97 -7.89 6.96
N ASP A 221 -10.60 -6.85 7.48
CA ASP A 221 -10.78 -5.59 6.78
C ASP A 221 -9.41 -4.90 6.51
N CYS A 222 -8.48 -4.92 7.47
CA CYS A 222 -7.09 -4.45 7.30
C CYS A 222 -6.35 -5.21 6.18
N GLN A 223 -6.48 -6.54 6.14
CA GLN A 223 -5.95 -7.37 5.04
C GLN A 223 -6.56 -6.97 3.69
N GLY A 224 -7.87 -6.70 3.67
CA GLY A 224 -8.57 -6.20 2.49
C GLY A 224 -8.00 -4.87 1.99
N ILE A 225 -7.76 -3.93 2.90
CA ILE A 225 -7.20 -2.61 2.60
C ILE A 225 -5.77 -2.74 2.06
N MET A 226 -4.89 -3.46 2.75
CA MET A 226 -3.50 -3.68 2.33
C MET A 226 -3.43 -4.36 0.96
N LYS A 227 -4.28 -5.36 0.71
CA LYS A 227 -4.34 -6.03 -0.60
C LYS A 227 -4.68 -5.06 -1.74
N GLN A 228 -5.62 -4.13 -1.55
CA GLN A 228 -5.93 -3.15 -2.60
C GLN A 228 -4.79 -2.15 -2.78
N MET A 229 -4.15 -1.70 -1.70
CA MET A 229 -2.97 -0.84 -1.76
C MET A 229 -1.81 -1.50 -2.51
N PHE A 230 -1.59 -2.81 -2.31
CA PHE A 230 -0.57 -3.56 -3.05
C PHE A 230 -0.82 -3.54 -4.56
N ARG A 231 -2.07 -3.70 -5.01
CA ARG A 231 -2.42 -3.65 -6.44
C ARG A 231 -2.09 -2.29 -7.04
N CYS A 232 -2.31 -1.21 -6.29
CA CYS A 232 -1.91 0.14 -6.70
C CYS A 232 -0.38 0.25 -6.84
N TYR A 233 0.40 -0.21 -5.85
CA TYR A 233 1.87 -0.24 -5.97
C TYR A 233 2.33 -1.05 -7.18
N ALA A 234 1.79 -2.25 -7.39
CA ALA A 234 2.15 -3.10 -8.51
C ALA A 234 1.90 -2.38 -9.85
N HIS A 235 0.78 -1.67 -9.98
CA HIS A 235 0.50 -0.85 -11.15
C HIS A 235 1.51 0.30 -11.32
N LEU A 236 1.88 1.00 -10.24
CA LEU A 236 2.88 2.08 -10.30
C LEU A 236 4.22 1.58 -10.87
N TYR A 237 4.70 0.42 -10.42
CA TYR A 237 5.95 -0.15 -10.93
C TYR A 237 5.84 -0.67 -12.36
N HIS A 238 4.79 -1.40 -12.70
CA HIS A 238 4.68 -2.01 -14.02
C HIS A 238 4.32 -1.01 -15.13
N ALA A 239 3.47 -0.02 -14.84
CA ALA A 239 2.99 0.93 -15.84
C ALA A 239 3.69 2.29 -15.79
N HIS A 240 4.16 2.71 -14.59
CA HIS A 240 4.60 4.09 -14.37
C HIS A 240 6.03 4.24 -13.85
N TRP A 241 6.80 3.15 -13.78
CA TRP A 241 8.19 3.20 -13.33
C TRP A 241 9.04 4.18 -14.14
N LEU A 242 9.07 4.04 -15.47
CA LEU A 242 9.88 4.91 -16.32
C LEU A 242 9.25 6.32 -16.41
N ASN A 243 7.95 6.37 -16.66
CA ASN A 243 7.16 7.58 -16.76
C ASN A 243 6.04 7.56 -15.72
N PRO A 244 6.08 8.40 -14.66
CA PRO A 244 7.00 9.52 -14.45
C PRO A 244 8.19 9.21 -13.53
N PHE A 245 8.11 8.19 -12.67
CA PHE A 245 8.96 8.09 -11.46
C PHE A 245 10.46 8.11 -11.73
N TRP A 246 10.91 7.44 -12.79
CA TRP A 246 12.30 7.48 -13.20
C TRP A 246 12.71 8.87 -13.70
N HIS A 247 11.96 9.43 -14.65
CA HIS A 247 12.31 10.71 -15.28
C HIS A 247 12.24 11.91 -14.34
N ILE A 248 11.39 11.88 -13.32
CA ILE A 248 11.34 12.94 -12.29
C ILE A 248 12.24 12.65 -11.09
N ASN A 249 13.05 11.58 -11.15
CA ASN A 249 13.96 11.16 -10.08
C ASN A 249 13.25 10.98 -8.72
N LYS A 250 12.09 10.29 -8.73
CA LYS A 250 11.29 9.94 -7.55
C LYS A 250 11.15 8.44 -7.33
N HIS A 251 11.88 7.64 -8.11
CA HIS A 251 11.87 6.18 -8.02
C HIS A 251 12.45 5.68 -6.68
N ASP A 252 13.36 6.43 -6.07
CA ASP A 252 13.93 6.18 -4.74
C ASP A 252 12.87 6.28 -3.63
N ILE A 253 12.01 7.30 -3.68
CA ILE A 253 10.91 7.49 -2.74
C ILE A 253 9.87 6.39 -2.93
N LEU A 254 9.55 6.04 -4.19
CA LEU A 254 8.66 4.92 -4.49
C LEU A 254 9.20 3.60 -3.91
N ASN A 255 10.50 3.34 -4.07
CA ASN A 255 11.18 2.18 -3.48
C ASN A 255 11.08 2.19 -1.94
N MET A 256 11.34 3.33 -1.30
CA MET A 256 11.22 3.46 0.16
C MET A 256 9.82 3.16 0.67
N CYS A 257 8.80 3.77 0.07
CA CYS A 257 7.41 3.55 0.45
C CYS A 257 7.01 2.08 0.25
N PHE A 258 7.45 1.46 -0.85
CA PHE A 258 7.14 0.07 -1.14
C PHE A 258 7.86 -0.92 -0.21
N VAL A 259 9.13 -0.69 0.13
CA VAL A 259 9.86 -1.55 1.09
C VAL A 259 9.23 -1.46 2.48
N HIS A 260 8.85 -0.26 2.92
CA HIS A 260 8.11 -0.09 4.16
C HIS A 260 6.79 -0.88 4.11
N PHE A 261 6.04 -0.75 3.01
CA PHE A 261 4.81 -1.49 2.79
C PHE A 261 4.99 -3.01 2.85
N VAL A 262 5.97 -3.56 2.13
CA VAL A 262 6.24 -5.01 2.12
C VAL A 262 6.66 -5.48 3.51
N THR A 263 7.46 -4.69 4.24
CA THR A 263 7.88 -5.02 5.60
C THR A 263 6.68 -5.11 6.53
N VAL A 264 5.80 -4.10 6.55
CA VAL A 264 4.56 -4.12 7.36
C VAL A 264 3.65 -5.28 6.93
N ALA A 265 3.47 -5.49 5.62
CA ALA A 265 2.60 -6.52 5.09
C ALA A 265 3.06 -7.94 5.46
N LYS A 266 4.37 -8.21 5.43
CA LYS A 266 4.92 -9.51 5.85
C LYS A 266 4.94 -9.66 7.37
N TYR A 267 5.37 -8.62 8.10
CA TYR A 267 5.48 -8.65 9.56
C TYR A 267 4.13 -8.97 10.22
N TYR A 268 3.04 -8.37 9.74
CA TYR A 268 1.68 -8.58 10.25
C TYR A 268 0.83 -9.52 9.39
N GLN A 269 1.41 -10.24 8.42
CA GLN A 269 0.70 -11.16 7.50
C GLN A 269 -0.57 -10.56 6.87
N LEU A 270 -0.48 -9.28 6.46
CA LEU A 270 -1.62 -8.54 5.93
C LEU A 270 -1.90 -8.83 4.45
N VAL A 271 -0.91 -9.32 3.72
CA VAL A 271 -1.01 -9.71 2.31
C VAL A 271 -0.32 -11.06 2.15
N SER A 272 -0.98 -12.01 1.50
CA SER A 272 -0.42 -13.35 1.28
C SER A 272 0.64 -13.33 0.17
N ASP A 273 1.59 -14.28 0.24
CA ASP A 273 2.65 -14.39 -0.78
C ASP A 273 2.09 -14.61 -2.19
N LYS A 274 0.97 -15.34 -2.31
CA LYS A 274 0.27 -15.51 -3.59
C LYS A 274 -0.18 -14.19 -4.21
N GLU A 275 -0.66 -13.24 -3.40
CA GLU A 275 -1.08 -11.93 -3.92
C GLU A 275 0.14 -11.04 -4.23
N MET A 276 1.30 -11.29 -3.59
CA MET A 276 2.54 -10.54 -3.82
C MET A 276 3.31 -10.95 -5.08
N GLU A 277 2.97 -12.10 -5.69
CA GLU A 277 3.65 -12.70 -6.86
C GLU A 277 4.00 -11.70 -7.99
N PRO A 278 3.13 -10.75 -8.39
CA PRO A 278 3.44 -9.81 -9.49
C PRO A 278 4.63 -8.88 -9.22
N MET A 279 5.05 -8.76 -7.95
CA MET A 279 6.18 -7.94 -7.51
C MET A 279 7.31 -8.78 -6.91
N GLN A 280 7.21 -10.12 -6.96
CA GLN A 280 8.17 -11.01 -6.31
C GLN A 280 9.64 -10.75 -6.71
N PRO A 281 9.98 -10.49 -8.00
CA PRO A 281 11.37 -10.20 -8.37
C PRO A 281 11.97 -8.97 -7.65
N LEU A 282 11.16 -7.94 -7.40
CA LEU A 282 11.60 -6.76 -6.65
C LEU A 282 11.67 -7.04 -5.14
N ILE A 283 10.70 -7.80 -4.62
CA ILE A 283 10.67 -8.20 -3.20
C ILE A 283 11.90 -9.05 -2.86
N ASP A 284 12.22 -10.05 -3.67
CA ASP A 284 13.38 -10.92 -3.50
C ASP A 284 14.68 -10.13 -3.53
N LEU A 285 14.77 -9.12 -4.41
CA LEU A 285 15.90 -8.21 -4.46
C LEU A 285 16.06 -7.42 -3.16
N PHE A 286 14.98 -6.87 -2.61
CA PHE A 286 15.03 -6.15 -1.34
C PHE A 286 15.31 -7.05 -0.13
N ILE A 287 14.91 -8.32 -0.18
CA ILE A 287 15.27 -9.33 0.81
C ILE A 287 16.77 -9.64 0.72
N LYS A 288 17.29 -9.90 -0.49
CA LYS A 288 18.72 -10.14 -0.75
C LYS A 288 19.59 -8.98 -0.25
N GLN A 289 19.12 -7.75 -0.42
CA GLN A 289 19.80 -6.54 0.05
C GLN A 289 19.60 -6.24 1.55
N GLN A 290 18.92 -7.12 2.30
CA GLN A 290 18.58 -6.95 3.72
C GLN A 290 17.81 -5.66 4.03
N ARG A 291 17.08 -5.13 3.03
CA ARG A 291 16.21 -3.96 3.20
C ARG A 291 14.89 -4.33 3.85
N VAL A 292 14.40 -5.53 3.54
CA VAL A 292 13.33 -6.18 4.29
C VAL A 292 13.98 -7.04 5.39
N PRO A 293 13.75 -6.73 6.67
CA PRO A 293 14.35 -7.47 7.78
C PRO A 293 13.86 -8.93 7.82
N PRO A 294 14.71 -9.93 8.08
CA PRO A 294 14.32 -11.33 8.19
C PRO A 294 13.21 -11.59 9.22
N GLU A 295 13.18 -10.80 10.30
CA GLU A 295 12.15 -10.85 11.33
C GLU A 295 10.75 -10.61 10.77
N ALA A 296 10.62 -9.77 9.75
CA ALA A 296 9.34 -9.54 9.09
C ALA A 296 8.89 -10.74 8.24
N LEU A 297 9.82 -11.54 7.69
CA LEU A 297 9.50 -12.65 6.81
C LEU A 297 8.81 -13.80 7.55
N ASN A 298 9.14 -13.97 8.83
CA ASN A 298 8.53 -14.99 9.69
C ASN A 298 7.28 -14.49 10.41
N GLY A 299 6.71 -13.35 9.97
CA GLY A 299 5.59 -12.72 10.66
C GLY A 299 5.95 -12.22 12.07
N GLY A 300 7.22 -11.88 12.33
CA GLY A 300 7.67 -11.29 13.59
C GLY A 300 7.19 -11.99 14.87
N HIS A 301 6.88 -11.21 15.90
CA HIS A 301 6.20 -11.69 17.12
C HIS A 301 4.74 -12.11 16.85
N TRP A 302 4.23 -11.85 15.64
CA TRP A 302 2.87 -12.12 15.24
C TRP A 302 2.63 -13.60 14.92
N ALA A 303 3.60 -14.32 14.34
CA ALA A 303 3.48 -15.77 14.09
C ALA A 303 3.36 -16.61 15.37
N GLN A 304 3.84 -16.10 16.51
CA GLN A 304 3.74 -16.77 17.81
C GLN A 304 2.34 -16.65 18.45
N GLN A 305 1.51 -15.69 18.01
CA GLN A 305 0.15 -15.50 18.54
C GLN A 305 -0.91 -16.29 17.77
N THR A 306 -0.64 -16.70 16.53
CA THR A 306 -1.57 -17.51 15.71
C THR A 306 -1.53 -19.02 16.02
N THR A 307 -0.64 -19.46 16.90
CA THR A 307 -0.37 -20.89 17.18
C THR A 307 -0.94 -21.41 18.50
N ASN A 308 -1.79 -20.65 19.20
CA ASN A 308 -2.47 -21.12 20.42
C ASN A 308 -3.98 -20.99 20.28
#